data_AF-A0A1C4TNR3-F1
#
_entry.id   AF-A0A1C4TNR3-F1
#
_cell.length_a   1.000
_cell.length_b   1.000
_cell.length_c   1.000
_cell.angle_alpha   90.00
_cell.angle_beta   90.00
_cell.angle_gamma   90.00
#
_symmetry.space_group_name_H-M   'P 1'
#
loop_
_entity.id
_entity.type
_entity.pdbx_description
1 polymer ?
#
loop_
_entity_poly.entity_id
_entity_poly.type
_entity_poly.pdbx_seq_one_letter_code
_entity_poly.pdbx_strand_id
1 'polypeptide(L)'
;MVLLRAATRALRFHLDTLPAVFHFDGPGDQFLAESAFPFARWRYACATSLLGSGMGGTVVGALARSLFDDGLLWQWVAQCPAERRPALLGSMLEERDRICGYLSAHDVSCPNLARWFVPLDGVTDLTGASLEALSAPSLPDAAELLDGFLASPPVQQTQPVLQGGGIEDLLQAARGMLAMSGLRGAVMVLGHAGHGNLLGMQSSLAADGVPGHDLRPDHEALFMHVAAVGVTVTLLGACAAVPESWPPEVEQAGFLGTLMRLTEEAVAAARAVHGLGDPKPPVTGPSKIRARERSRRLRSAAIITRGDVLPDLGNAGPVVSKARTYGDFVSSWVTSPWAHGDPKLASVLAYTSAHSTFATVMNGFDNHAAVTSVFAARMLLEEAARFTWLAQDVEDEEAFAQRSTRYFDEFRARKKKTIALFSSNGVARTAAARLFEPPGNVVAGPEAVSKGRQPLPSIDEMLLQLGAPYPEPGWLPVAYSLLSQVTHSTPVGLVHMARYREDTLSAHDISPEMLALALDVACLGSARLLGMSGLILTHGSDEARQYAFGLEKHALAVHDAARLVHWLD
;
A
#
# COMPACT_ATOMS: atom_id res chain seq x y z
N MET A 1 12.21 20.37 -8.06
CA MET A 1 11.46 19.35 -8.84
C MET A 1 12.27 18.69 -9.95
N VAL A 2 12.83 19.43 -10.92
CA VAL A 2 13.62 18.81 -12.02
C VAL A 2 14.76 17.92 -11.51
N LEU A 3 15.56 18.41 -10.56
CA LEU A 3 16.65 17.64 -9.94
C LEU A 3 16.16 16.37 -9.24
N LEU A 4 15.06 16.45 -8.49
CA LEU A 4 14.45 15.30 -7.82
C LEU A 4 14.04 14.22 -8.83
N ARG A 5 13.27 14.60 -9.87
CA ARG A 5 12.83 13.67 -10.90
C ARG A 5 13.98 13.09 -11.71
N ALA A 6 15.10 13.80 -11.85
CA ALA A 6 16.31 13.26 -12.48
C ALA A 6 16.98 12.22 -11.58
N ALA A 7 17.17 12.53 -10.30
CA ALA A 7 17.80 11.63 -9.33
C ALA A 7 16.99 10.36 -9.10
N THR A 8 15.66 10.45 -8.96
CA THR A 8 14.79 9.27 -8.76
C THR A 8 14.78 8.34 -9.98
N ARG A 9 14.83 8.91 -11.20
CA ARG A 9 14.97 8.14 -12.44
C ARG A 9 16.34 7.48 -12.56
N ALA A 10 17.42 8.19 -12.23
CA ALA A 10 18.76 7.61 -12.21
C ALA A 10 18.85 6.42 -11.24
N LEU A 11 18.30 6.58 -10.03
CA LEU A 11 18.18 5.48 -9.06
C LEU A 11 17.38 4.30 -9.62
N ARG A 12 16.22 4.56 -10.24
CA ARG A 12 15.42 3.51 -10.89
C ARG A 12 16.22 2.76 -11.95
N PHE A 13 16.84 3.49 -12.89
CA PHE A 13 17.60 2.86 -13.98
C PHE A 13 18.72 1.98 -13.46
N HIS A 14 19.41 2.40 -12.38
CA HIS A 14 20.42 1.57 -11.74
C HIS A 14 19.84 0.31 -11.08
N LEU A 15 18.70 0.41 -10.41
CA LEU A 15 18.03 -0.77 -9.83
C LEU A 15 17.56 -1.76 -10.91
N ASP A 16 17.12 -1.25 -12.06
CA ASP A 16 16.62 -2.06 -13.18
C ASP A 16 17.73 -2.89 -13.86
N THR A 17 19.02 -2.58 -13.64
CA THR A 17 20.13 -3.37 -14.21
C THR A 17 20.51 -4.59 -13.38
N LEU A 18 20.02 -4.75 -12.15
CA LEU A 18 20.32 -5.92 -11.32
C LEU A 18 19.44 -7.12 -11.73
N PRO A 19 19.99 -8.25 -12.18
CA PRO A 19 19.20 -9.44 -12.45
C PRO A 19 18.51 -9.98 -11.19
N ALA A 20 17.36 -10.64 -11.35
CA ALA A 20 16.72 -11.38 -10.27
C ALA A 20 17.12 -12.86 -10.36
N VAL A 21 17.47 -13.46 -9.22
CA VAL A 21 17.87 -14.87 -9.10
C VAL A 21 16.89 -15.54 -8.14
N PHE A 22 16.38 -16.72 -8.54
CA PHE A 22 15.43 -17.51 -7.74
C PHE A 22 15.92 -18.95 -7.62
N HIS A 23 15.83 -19.52 -6.41
CA HIS A 23 16.15 -20.90 -6.10
C HIS A 23 14.89 -21.65 -5.64
N PHE A 24 14.45 -22.59 -6.47
CA PHE A 24 13.21 -23.34 -6.24
C PHE A 24 13.41 -24.63 -5.42
N ASP A 25 14.59 -25.23 -5.56
CA ASP A 25 14.99 -26.44 -4.81
C ASP A 25 15.42 -26.13 -3.36
N GLY A 26 15.38 -24.85 -2.96
CA GLY A 26 15.71 -24.37 -1.62
C GLY A 26 14.50 -24.26 -0.68
N PRO A 27 14.72 -23.91 0.60
CA PRO A 27 13.66 -23.64 1.57
C PRO A 27 12.72 -22.50 1.13
N GLY A 28 11.43 -22.59 1.49
CA GLY A 28 10.44 -21.56 1.10
C GLY A 28 10.75 -20.15 1.63
N ASP A 29 11.40 -20.03 2.80
CA ASP A 29 11.85 -18.75 3.33
C ASP A 29 12.97 -18.11 2.49
N GLN A 30 13.78 -18.92 1.82
CA GLN A 30 14.78 -18.43 0.86
C GLN A 30 14.10 -17.81 -0.36
N PHE A 31 13.12 -18.51 -0.96
CA PHE A 31 12.36 -17.97 -2.11
C PHE A 31 11.66 -16.65 -1.77
N LEU A 32 11.05 -16.55 -0.59
CA LEU A 32 10.41 -15.32 -0.11
C LEU A 32 11.42 -14.18 0.05
N ALA A 33 12.65 -14.48 0.47
CA ALA A 33 13.72 -13.50 0.57
C ALA A 33 14.24 -13.03 -0.79
N GLU A 34 14.40 -13.95 -1.72
CA GLU A 34 14.79 -13.66 -3.11
C GLU A 34 13.74 -12.81 -3.84
N SER A 35 12.46 -12.97 -3.50
CA SER A 35 11.35 -12.22 -4.08
C SER A 35 11.22 -10.78 -3.56
N ALA A 36 11.76 -10.48 -2.38
CA ALA A 36 11.55 -9.20 -1.73
C ALA A 36 12.11 -8.00 -2.49
N PHE A 37 13.37 -8.09 -2.95
CA PHE A 37 13.99 -7.00 -3.69
C PHE A 37 13.36 -6.79 -5.09
N PRO A 38 13.16 -7.83 -5.93
CA PRO A 38 12.46 -7.67 -7.21
C PRO A 38 11.10 -6.97 -7.04
N PHE A 39 10.34 -7.33 -6.00
CA PHE A 39 9.05 -6.69 -5.71
C PHE A 39 9.19 -5.23 -5.24
N ALA A 40 10.18 -4.91 -4.40
CA ALA A 40 10.47 -3.53 -3.98
C ALA A 40 10.94 -2.65 -5.14
N ARG A 41 11.86 -3.15 -5.97
CA ARG A 41 12.28 -2.50 -7.21
C ARG A 41 11.07 -2.19 -8.09
N TRP A 42 10.18 -3.16 -8.26
CA TRP A 42 9.01 -3.01 -9.11
C TRP A 42 8.06 -1.91 -8.60
N ARG A 43 7.75 -1.90 -7.31
CA ARG A 43 6.93 -0.85 -6.69
C ARG A 43 7.57 0.54 -6.80
N TYR A 44 8.89 0.64 -6.64
CA TYR A 44 9.62 1.90 -6.84
C TYR A 44 9.54 2.38 -8.30
N ALA A 45 9.72 1.48 -9.27
CA ALA A 45 9.55 1.79 -10.69
C ALA A 45 8.12 2.27 -10.99
N CYS A 46 7.10 1.61 -10.44
CA CYS A 46 5.71 2.03 -10.55
C CYS A 46 5.45 3.43 -9.98
N ALA A 47 5.97 3.72 -8.78
CA ALA A 47 5.83 5.05 -8.16
C ALA A 47 6.42 6.15 -9.05
N THR A 48 7.62 5.94 -9.63
CA THR A 48 8.22 6.92 -10.55
C THR A 48 7.43 7.07 -11.85
N SER A 49 6.85 5.98 -12.38
CA SER A 49 6.01 6.03 -13.60
C SER A 49 4.73 6.81 -13.36
N LEU A 50 4.04 6.58 -12.23
CA LEU A 50 2.80 7.28 -11.86
C LEU A 50 2.99 8.80 -11.80
N LEU A 51 4.07 9.24 -11.14
CA LEU A 51 4.48 10.66 -11.11
C LEU A 51 4.80 11.20 -12.50
N GLY A 52 5.45 10.41 -13.34
CA GLY A 52 5.74 10.77 -14.73
C GLY A 52 4.48 10.96 -15.59
N SER A 53 3.45 10.15 -15.33
CA SER A 53 2.15 10.22 -16.00
C SER A 53 1.18 11.27 -15.41
N GLY A 54 1.52 11.88 -14.27
CA GLY A 54 0.66 12.87 -13.61
C GLY A 54 -0.62 12.27 -13.03
N MET A 55 -0.60 11.01 -12.59
CA MET A 55 -1.76 10.31 -12.03
C MET A 55 -1.41 9.43 -10.82
N GLY A 56 -2.44 9.05 -10.05
CA GLY A 56 -2.29 8.12 -8.93
C GLY A 56 -1.53 8.70 -7.73
N GLY A 57 -1.57 10.01 -7.51
CA GLY A 57 -0.80 10.66 -6.44
C GLY A 57 -0.94 9.99 -5.06
N THR A 58 -2.17 9.69 -4.63
CA THR A 58 -2.40 9.01 -3.34
C THR A 58 -1.90 7.55 -3.35
N VAL A 59 -1.92 6.87 -4.52
CA VAL A 59 -1.35 5.52 -4.70
C VAL A 59 0.18 5.55 -4.55
N VAL A 60 0.85 6.60 -5.04
CA VAL A 60 2.30 6.80 -4.84
C VAL A 60 2.62 6.89 -3.35
N GLY A 61 1.78 7.56 -2.55
CA GLY A 61 1.95 7.60 -1.09
C GLY A 61 1.88 6.23 -0.43
N ALA A 62 0.91 5.41 -0.82
CA ALA A 62 0.78 4.04 -0.31
C ALA A 62 1.96 3.16 -0.72
N LEU A 63 2.44 3.26 -1.97
CA LEU A 63 3.64 2.56 -2.47
C LEU A 63 4.89 2.98 -1.68
N ALA A 64 5.09 4.29 -1.48
CA ALA A 64 6.23 4.81 -0.73
C ALA A 64 6.24 4.32 0.72
N ARG A 65 5.07 4.28 1.36
CA ARG A 65 4.93 3.75 2.72
C ARG A 65 5.26 2.26 2.79
N SER A 66 4.71 1.48 1.86
CA SER A 66 4.94 0.04 1.74
C SER A 66 6.43 -0.29 1.55
N LEU A 67 7.12 0.44 0.67
CA LEU A 67 8.57 0.28 0.45
C LEU A 67 9.41 0.55 1.71
N PHE A 68 8.99 1.52 2.52
CA PHE A 68 9.71 1.84 3.74
C PHE A 68 9.52 0.79 4.82
N ASP A 69 8.30 0.29 4.98
CA ASP A 69 8.00 -0.78 5.94
C ASP A 69 8.78 -2.05 5.61
N ASP A 70 8.95 -2.37 4.33
CA ASP A 70 9.82 -3.47 3.89
C ASP A 70 11.29 -3.21 4.18
N GLY A 71 11.77 -1.99 3.98
CA GLY A 71 13.13 -1.62 4.37
C GLY A 71 13.39 -1.89 5.85
N LEU A 72 12.45 -1.52 6.72
CA LEU A 72 12.57 -1.81 8.16
C LEU A 72 12.54 -3.32 8.46
N LEU A 73 11.67 -4.07 7.79
CA LEU A 73 11.57 -5.53 7.93
C LEU A 73 12.89 -6.20 7.51
N TRP A 74 13.41 -5.86 6.34
CA TRP A 74 14.63 -6.47 5.81
C TRP A 74 15.88 -6.06 6.58
N GLN A 75 15.91 -4.84 7.13
CA GLN A 75 16.94 -4.47 8.09
C GLN A 75 16.86 -5.33 9.36
N TRP A 76 15.65 -5.64 9.85
CA TRP A 76 15.46 -6.50 11.01
C TRP A 76 15.88 -7.95 10.70
N VAL A 77 15.46 -8.52 9.56
CA VAL A 77 15.86 -9.89 9.16
C VAL A 77 17.39 -9.99 9.03
N ALA A 78 18.01 -9.01 8.35
CA ALA A 78 19.45 -8.99 8.09
C ALA A 78 20.35 -8.99 9.35
N GLN A 79 19.83 -8.58 10.51
CA GLN A 79 20.60 -8.61 11.76
C GLN A 79 20.90 -10.02 12.26
N CYS A 80 20.05 -10.98 11.93
CA CYS A 80 20.26 -12.40 12.26
C CYS A 80 19.52 -13.28 11.25
N PRO A 81 20.02 -13.40 10.00
CA PRO A 81 19.28 -14.05 8.92
C PRO A 81 18.88 -15.49 9.25
N ALA A 82 19.79 -16.29 9.80
CA ALA A 82 19.55 -17.69 10.13
C ALA A 82 18.39 -17.89 11.12
N GLU A 83 18.20 -16.97 12.07
CA GLU A 83 17.12 -17.06 13.07
C GLU A 83 15.83 -16.35 12.62
N ARG A 84 15.94 -15.27 11.84
CA ARG A 84 14.81 -14.37 11.53
C ARG A 84 14.19 -14.62 10.16
N ARG A 85 14.92 -15.16 9.19
CA ARG A 85 14.39 -15.49 7.86
C ARG A 85 13.29 -16.57 7.95
N PRO A 86 13.41 -17.63 8.77
CA PRO A 86 12.32 -18.60 8.95
C PRO A 86 11.00 -17.97 9.42
N ALA A 87 11.05 -16.80 10.07
CA ALA A 87 9.84 -16.11 10.53
C ALA A 87 8.90 -15.67 9.40
N LEU A 88 9.39 -15.61 8.15
CA LEU A 88 8.58 -15.39 6.95
C LEU A 88 7.52 -16.50 6.82
N LEU A 89 7.88 -17.76 7.06
CA LEU A 89 6.96 -18.89 6.99
C LEU A 89 5.93 -18.87 8.13
N GLY A 90 6.35 -18.47 9.33
CA GLY A 90 5.43 -18.35 10.46
C GLY A 90 4.41 -17.22 10.27
N SER A 91 4.84 -16.06 9.75
CA SER A 91 3.94 -14.95 9.40
C SER A 91 2.94 -15.36 8.32
N MET A 92 3.39 -16.07 7.28
CA MET A 92 2.51 -16.61 6.23
C MET A 92 1.38 -17.47 6.83
N LEU A 93 1.70 -18.35 7.77
CA LEU A 93 0.71 -19.21 8.43
C LEU A 93 -0.26 -18.41 9.32
N GLU A 94 0.22 -17.38 10.03
CA GLU A 94 -0.65 -16.50 10.80
C GLU A 94 -1.57 -15.65 9.92
N GLU A 95 -1.10 -15.20 8.76
CA GLU A 95 -1.92 -14.49 7.77
C GLU A 95 -3.07 -15.35 7.29
N ARG A 96 -2.78 -16.60 6.92
CA ARG A 96 -3.78 -17.60 6.52
C ARG A 96 -4.76 -17.90 7.66
N ASP A 97 -4.26 -18.09 8.88
CA ASP A 97 -5.12 -18.35 10.04
C ASP A 97 -6.05 -17.17 10.36
N ARG A 98 -5.57 -15.92 10.22
CA ARG A 98 -6.41 -14.72 10.36
C ARG A 98 -7.52 -14.67 9.31
N ILE A 99 -7.22 -14.99 8.05
CA ILE A 99 -8.22 -15.06 6.97
C ILE A 99 -9.25 -16.17 7.27
N CYS A 100 -8.80 -17.37 7.63
CA CYS A 100 -9.68 -18.47 8.04
C CYS A 100 -10.55 -18.12 9.25
N GLY A 101 -9.98 -17.41 10.23
CA GLY A 101 -10.71 -16.92 11.39
C GLY A 101 -11.78 -15.93 11.02
N TYR A 102 -11.50 -15.02 10.09
CA TYR A 102 -12.47 -14.05 9.59
C TYR A 102 -13.63 -14.73 8.87
N LEU A 103 -13.32 -15.63 7.93
CA LEU A 103 -14.32 -16.41 7.18
C LEU A 103 -15.26 -17.16 8.13
N SER A 104 -14.69 -17.84 9.12
CA SER A 104 -15.46 -18.58 10.12
C SER A 104 -16.30 -17.68 11.04
N ALA A 105 -15.83 -16.49 11.39
CA ALA A 105 -16.55 -15.58 12.28
C ALA A 105 -17.75 -14.89 11.62
N HIS A 106 -17.75 -14.81 10.28
CA HIS A 106 -18.76 -14.10 9.49
C HIS A 106 -19.57 -15.03 8.57
N ASP A 107 -19.43 -16.35 8.74
CA ASP A 107 -20.12 -17.38 7.94
C ASP A 107 -19.93 -17.20 6.42
N VAL A 108 -18.73 -16.80 6.01
CA VAL A 108 -18.37 -16.56 4.62
C VAL A 108 -17.69 -17.80 4.06
N SER A 109 -18.26 -18.39 3.00
CA SER A 109 -17.63 -19.49 2.29
C SER A 109 -16.59 -18.97 1.29
N CYS A 110 -15.39 -19.54 1.32
CA CYS A 110 -14.38 -19.40 0.27
C CYS A 110 -13.87 -20.81 -0.11
N PRO A 111 -14.60 -21.54 -0.98
CA PRO A 111 -14.24 -22.89 -1.43
C PRO A 111 -12.82 -23.00 -2.00
N ASN A 112 -12.27 -21.92 -2.56
CA ASN A 112 -10.99 -21.91 -3.25
C ASN A 112 -9.81 -21.40 -2.41
N LEU A 113 -9.89 -21.51 -1.08
CA LEU A 113 -8.84 -21.04 -0.15
C LEU A 113 -7.44 -21.55 -0.52
N ALA A 114 -7.32 -22.77 -1.04
CA ALA A 114 -6.04 -23.32 -1.47
C ALA A 114 -5.32 -22.44 -2.52
N ARG A 115 -6.06 -21.81 -3.44
CA ARG A 115 -5.49 -20.95 -4.49
C ARG A 115 -5.16 -19.56 -3.99
N TRP A 116 -5.88 -19.07 -2.98
CA TRP A 116 -5.51 -17.86 -2.26
C TRP A 116 -4.26 -18.04 -1.39
N PHE A 117 -4.03 -19.26 -0.90
CA PHE A 117 -2.93 -19.51 0.02
C PHE A 117 -1.67 -19.97 -0.72
N VAL A 118 -1.79 -20.76 -1.77
CA VAL A 118 -0.68 -21.30 -2.56
C VAL A 118 -0.95 -21.04 -4.06
N PRO A 119 -0.83 -19.78 -4.53
CA PRO A 119 -1.05 -19.44 -5.95
C PRO A 119 0.11 -19.85 -6.86
N LEU A 120 1.27 -20.19 -6.28
CA LEU A 120 2.47 -20.62 -6.98
C LEU A 120 2.82 -22.04 -6.53
N ASP A 121 2.87 -22.98 -7.48
CA ASP A 121 3.32 -24.35 -7.24
C ASP A 121 4.84 -24.48 -7.43
N GLY A 122 5.40 -25.62 -7.02
CA GLY A 122 6.81 -25.94 -7.27
C GLY A 122 7.84 -25.33 -6.32
N VAL A 123 7.49 -24.32 -5.51
CA VAL A 123 8.36 -23.80 -4.44
C VAL A 123 8.20 -24.64 -3.17
N THR A 124 9.31 -25.13 -2.62
CA THR A 124 9.30 -25.94 -1.40
C THR A 124 8.65 -25.18 -0.23
N ASP A 125 7.77 -25.86 0.52
CA ASP A 125 7.21 -25.41 1.80
C ASP A 125 6.32 -24.15 1.80
N LEU A 126 5.85 -23.66 0.65
CA LEU A 126 4.76 -22.66 0.63
C LEU A 126 3.42 -23.23 1.10
N THR A 127 3.27 -24.55 1.11
CA THR A 127 2.09 -25.24 1.66
C THR A 127 1.92 -25.02 3.17
N GLY A 128 3.02 -24.73 3.88
CA GLY A 128 3.05 -24.55 5.33
C GLY A 128 2.89 -25.86 6.11
N ALA A 129 3.02 -27.00 5.44
CA ALA A 129 2.84 -28.32 6.02
C ALA A 129 4.13 -28.94 6.59
N SER A 130 5.30 -28.30 6.38
CA SER A 130 6.56 -28.80 6.94
C SER A 130 6.65 -28.59 8.46
N LEU A 131 7.55 -29.32 9.12
CA LEU A 131 7.84 -29.11 10.54
C LEU A 131 8.54 -27.77 10.76
N GLU A 132 9.36 -27.34 9.80
CA GLU A 132 10.07 -26.06 9.78
C GLU A 132 9.07 -24.90 9.82
N ALA A 133 8.09 -24.86 8.90
CA ALA A 133 7.04 -23.84 8.88
C ALA A 133 6.15 -23.90 10.13
N LEU A 134 5.82 -25.10 10.60
CA LEU A 134 5.02 -25.27 11.82
C LEU A 134 5.77 -24.86 13.09
N SER A 135 7.09 -24.81 13.09
CA SER A 135 7.89 -24.36 14.24
C SER A 135 8.37 -22.90 14.12
N ALA A 136 8.24 -22.30 12.93
CA ALA A 136 8.70 -20.96 12.65
C ALA A 136 8.02 -19.88 13.55
N PRO A 137 8.79 -18.90 14.04
CA PRO A 137 8.25 -17.75 14.78
C PRO A 137 7.52 -16.78 13.84
N SER A 138 6.89 -15.75 14.40
CA SER A 138 6.19 -14.74 13.60
C SER A 138 7.04 -13.47 13.43
N LEU A 139 6.82 -12.76 12.33
CA LEU A 139 7.40 -11.44 12.11
C LEU A 139 6.86 -10.42 13.13
N PRO A 140 7.65 -9.38 13.47
CA PRO A 140 7.12 -8.24 14.18
C PRO A 140 6.11 -7.46 13.32
N ASP A 141 5.16 -6.79 13.97
CA ASP A 141 4.20 -5.92 13.26
C ASP A 141 4.93 -4.73 12.61
N ALA A 142 4.50 -4.30 11.42
CA ALA A 142 5.07 -3.12 10.74
C ALA A 142 5.01 -1.85 11.61
N ALA A 143 3.97 -1.71 12.43
CA ALA A 143 3.83 -0.62 13.39
C ALA A 143 4.90 -0.69 14.49
N GLU A 144 5.25 -1.88 14.97
CA GLU A 144 6.29 -2.08 15.98
C GLU A 144 7.68 -1.73 15.43
N LEU A 145 7.96 -2.14 14.19
CA LEU A 145 9.18 -1.74 13.47
C LEU A 145 9.27 -0.22 13.28
N LEU A 146 8.17 0.40 12.85
CA LEU A 146 8.09 1.86 12.68
C LEU A 146 8.32 2.60 14.00
N ASP A 147 7.63 2.18 15.07
CA ASP A 147 7.75 2.80 16.38
C ASP A 147 9.18 2.67 16.91
N GLY A 148 9.82 1.50 16.72
CA GLY A 148 11.24 1.30 17.06
C GLY A 148 12.17 2.20 16.25
N PHE A 149 11.92 2.36 14.95
CA PHE A 149 12.65 3.32 14.11
C PHE A 149 12.49 4.75 14.65
N LEU A 150 11.25 5.21 14.85
CA LEU A 150 10.94 6.56 15.33
C LEU A 150 11.48 6.83 16.75
N ALA A 151 11.56 5.82 17.60
CA ALA A 151 12.12 5.90 18.95
C ALA A 151 13.66 5.82 19.00
N SER A 152 14.33 5.38 17.93
CA SER A 152 15.80 5.27 17.91
C SER A 152 16.47 6.64 17.73
N PRO A 153 17.61 6.92 18.39
CA PRO A 153 18.36 8.14 18.13
C PRO A 153 18.91 8.13 16.70
N PRO A 154 18.96 9.28 16.01
CA PRO A 154 19.68 9.37 14.74
C PRO A 154 21.16 9.08 15.02
N VAL A 155 21.67 7.97 14.48
CA VAL A 155 23.09 7.65 14.57
C VAL A 155 23.80 8.63 13.64
N GLN A 156 24.59 9.54 14.20
CA GLN A 156 25.53 10.33 13.40
C GLN A 156 26.59 9.38 12.86
N GLN A 157 26.34 8.84 11.67
CA GLN A 157 27.39 8.19 10.91
C GLN A 157 28.06 9.25 10.03
N THR A 158 29.38 9.31 10.08
CA THR A 158 30.20 9.71 8.93
C THR A 158 29.68 8.96 7.71
N GLN A 159 29.67 9.62 6.54
CA GLN A 159 29.05 9.14 5.28
C GLN A 159 28.91 7.62 5.18
N PRO A 160 27.77 7.11 4.70
CA PRO A 160 27.56 5.68 4.57
C PRO A 160 28.52 5.17 3.47
N VAL A 161 29.71 4.74 3.90
CA VAL A 161 30.75 4.22 3.02
C VAL A 161 30.67 2.71 3.09
N LEU A 162 30.34 2.07 1.97
CA LEU A 162 30.66 0.66 1.78
C LEU A 162 32.18 0.53 1.69
N GLN A 163 32.79 0.09 2.78
CA GLN A 163 34.22 -0.23 2.83
C GLN A 163 34.52 -1.62 2.23
N GLY A 164 33.48 -2.44 2.06
CA GLY A 164 33.52 -3.80 1.50
C GLY A 164 32.12 -4.31 1.14
N GLY A 165 31.98 -5.63 1.00
CA GLY A 165 30.71 -6.33 0.70
C GLY A 165 30.25 -7.29 1.82
N GLY A 166 30.80 -7.18 3.02
CA GLY A 166 30.42 -8.04 4.15
C GLY A 166 29.05 -7.71 4.73
N ILE A 167 28.41 -8.68 5.40
CA ILE A 167 27.10 -8.49 6.05
C ILE A 167 27.10 -7.29 7.02
N GLU A 168 28.17 -7.09 7.79
CA GLU A 168 28.30 -5.95 8.71
C GLU A 168 28.34 -4.61 7.96
N ASP A 169 29.05 -4.54 6.83
CA ASP A 169 29.12 -3.35 5.98
C ASP A 169 27.73 -3.02 5.41
N LEU A 170 26.99 -4.04 4.94
CA LEU A 170 25.63 -3.89 4.41
C LEU A 170 24.66 -3.38 5.49
N LEU A 171 24.71 -3.95 6.69
CA LEU A 171 23.90 -3.52 7.83
C LEU A 171 24.23 -2.09 8.26
N GLN A 172 25.51 -1.73 8.24
CA GLN A 172 25.96 -0.38 8.55
C GLN A 172 25.46 0.62 7.51
N ALA A 173 25.61 0.31 6.22
CA ALA A 173 25.08 1.11 5.12
C ALA A 173 23.56 1.31 5.23
N ALA A 174 22.81 0.26 5.53
CA ALA A 174 21.36 0.34 5.72
C ALA A 174 20.98 1.26 6.90
N ARG A 175 21.70 1.17 8.02
CA ARG A 175 21.52 2.09 9.16
C ARG A 175 21.83 3.53 8.78
N GLY A 176 22.88 3.76 7.99
CA GLY A 176 23.23 5.07 7.46
C GLY A 176 22.10 5.68 6.60
N MET A 177 21.52 4.88 5.69
CA MET A 177 20.37 5.31 4.87
C MET A 177 19.16 5.71 5.72
N LEU A 178 18.88 4.97 6.79
CA LEU A 178 17.78 5.28 7.72
C LEU A 178 18.07 6.48 8.64
N ALA A 179 19.33 6.90 8.74
CA ALA A 179 19.75 8.10 9.47
C ALA A 179 19.76 9.36 8.60
N MET A 180 19.36 9.27 7.32
CA MET A 180 19.40 10.39 6.40
C MET A 180 18.47 11.55 6.81
N SER A 181 18.96 12.77 6.59
CA SER A 181 18.33 13.97 7.10
C SER A 181 16.96 14.24 6.49
N GLY A 182 15.97 14.46 7.35
CA GLY A 182 14.58 14.72 6.96
C GLY A 182 13.72 13.46 6.74
N LEU A 183 14.31 12.26 6.70
CA LEU A 183 13.58 11.00 6.45
C LEU A 183 12.50 10.73 7.50
N ARG A 184 12.86 10.80 8.79
CA ARG A 184 11.93 10.59 9.91
C ARG A 184 10.70 11.49 9.79
N GLY A 185 10.93 12.75 9.45
CA GLY A 185 9.85 13.68 9.21
C GLY A 185 8.99 13.27 8.01
N ALA A 186 9.61 12.90 6.89
CA ALA A 186 8.89 12.43 5.71
C ALA A 186 8.00 11.21 5.99
N VAL A 187 8.52 10.23 6.73
CA VAL A 187 7.79 9.02 7.17
C VAL A 187 6.57 9.39 8.03
N MET A 188 6.70 10.37 8.93
CA MET A 188 5.57 10.83 9.76
C MET A 188 4.47 11.51 8.93
N VAL A 189 4.81 12.25 7.86
CA VAL A 189 3.80 12.77 6.92
C VAL A 189 3.11 11.63 6.19
N LEU A 190 3.87 10.63 5.73
CA LEU A 190 3.30 9.47 5.03
C LEU A 190 2.30 8.67 5.87
N GLY A 191 2.50 8.58 7.19
CA GLY A 191 1.49 8.01 8.09
C GLY A 191 0.11 8.69 8.01
N HIS A 192 0.05 9.89 7.42
CA HIS A 192 -1.17 10.70 7.26
C HIS A 192 -1.65 10.71 5.82
N ALA A 193 -0.73 10.95 4.87
CA ALA A 193 -1.03 11.18 3.46
C ALA A 193 -0.86 9.93 2.58
N GLY A 194 -0.34 8.82 3.11
CA GLY A 194 -0.07 7.58 2.37
C GLY A 194 -1.17 6.52 2.43
N HIS A 195 -2.41 6.89 2.76
CA HIS A 195 -3.56 5.98 2.81
C HIS A 195 -4.71 6.56 1.98
N GLY A 196 -5.61 5.71 1.48
CA GLY A 196 -6.91 6.17 1.00
C GLY A 196 -7.64 6.76 2.20
N ASN A 197 -7.71 8.09 2.30
CA ASN A 197 -8.48 8.85 3.29
C ASN A 197 -8.50 10.33 2.90
N LEU A 198 -9.26 11.14 3.62
CA LEU A 198 -9.37 12.58 3.35
C LEU A 198 -8.03 13.33 3.29
N LEU A 199 -7.08 13.02 4.18
CA LEU A 199 -5.77 13.67 4.20
C LEU A 199 -4.88 13.22 3.04
N GLY A 200 -4.95 11.94 2.65
CA GLY A 200 -4.27 11.43 1.46
C GLY A 200 -4.86 11.96 0.15
N MET A 201 -6.16 12.25 0.10
CA MET A 201 -6.75 12.93 -1.06
C MET A 201 -6.31 14.40 -1.14
N GLN A 202 -6.18 15.07 0.02
CA GLN A 202 -5.70 16.45 0.09
C GLN A 202 -4.25 16.63 -0.39
N SER A 203 -3.41 15.59 -0.36
CA SER A 203 -2.03 15.70 -0.89
C SER A 203 -1.98 15.88 -2.41
N SER A 204 -3.08 15.60 -3.10
CA SER A 204 -3.22 15.68 -4.55
C SER A 204 -3.93 16.96 -5.00
N LEU A 205 -4.16 17.93 -4.11
CA LEU A 205 -4.66 19.25 -4.48
C LEU A 205 -3.54 20.03 -5.19
N ALA A 206 -3.77 20.47 -6.43
CA ALA A 206 -2.83 21.31 -7.16
C ALA A 206 -2.60 22.67 -6.47
N ALA A 207 -1.58 23.41 -6.89
CA ALA A 207 -1.23 24.69 -6.28
C ALA A 207 -2.35 25.75 -6.39
N ASP A 208 -3.22 25.60 -7.38
CA ASP A 208 -4.43 26.39 -7.61
C ASP A 208 -5.68 25.72 -7.02
N GLY A 209 -5.54 24.80 -6.06
CA GLY A 209 -6.64 24.20 -5.32
C GLY A 209 -7.52 23.23 -6.11
N VAL A 210 -7.23 23.01 -7.40
CA VAL A 210 -7.94 22.02 -8.20
C VAL A 210 -7.56 20.63 -7.68
N PRO A 211 -8.53 19.77 -7.33
CA PRO A 211 -8.23 18.38 -7.04
C PRO A 211 -7.57 17.73 -8.25
N GLY A 212 -6.33 17.32 -8.08
CA GLY A 212 -5.48 16.81 -9.15
C GLY A 212 -5.39 15.29 -9.16
N HIS A 213 -4.87 14.80 -10.29
CA HIS A 213 -4.42 13.43 -10.45
C HIS A 213 -3.01 13.22 -9.86
N ASP A 214 -2.19 14.28 -9.83
CA ASP A 214 -0.78 14.28 -9.38
C ASP A 214 -0.62 14.86 -7.96
N LEU A 215 0.54 14.63 -7.35
CA LEU A 215 0.91 15.15 -6.04
C LEU A 215 1.37 16.61 -6.10
N ARG A 216 1.19 17.31 -4.98
CA ARG A 216 1.93 18.55 -4.74
C ARG A 216 3.45 18.30 -4.75
N PRO A 217 4.26 19.27 -5.20
CA PRO A 217 5.72 19.14 -5.24
C PRO A 217 6.37 18.71 -3.91
N ASP A 218 5.85 19.21 -2.79
CA ASP A 218 6.34 18.85 -1.45
C ASP A 218 5.98 17.40 -1.08
N HIS A 219 4.78 16.92 -1.41
CA HIS A 219 4.34 15.55 -1.18
C HIS A 219 5.06 14.56 -2.10
N GLU A 220 5.25 14.91 -3.37
CA GLU A 220 6.11 14.14 -4.29
C GLU A 220 7.52 13.97 -3.70
N ALA A 221 8.11 15.06 -3.20
CA ALA A 221 9.43 15.02 -2.58
C ALA A 221 9.46 14.15 -1.31
N LEU A 222 8.48 14.28 -0.42
CA LEU A 222 8.38 13.45 0.79
C LEU A 222 8.25 11.97 0.45
N PHE A 223 7.39 11.63 -0.52
CA PHE A 223 7.10 10.25 -0.85
C PHE A 223 8.28 9.60 -1.58
N MET A 224 8.91 10.31 -2.51
CA MET A 224 10.07 9.78 -3.23
C MET A 224 11.33 9.69 -2.37
N HIS A 225 11.50 10.56 -1.37
CA HIS A 225 12.54 10.40 -0.35
C HIS A 225 12.36 9.06 0.36
N VAL A 226 11.17 8.80 0.90
CA VAL A 226 10.88 7.59 1.67
C VAL A 226 10.96 6.34 0.80
N ALA A 227 10.43 6.39 -0.44
CA ALA A 227 10.49 5.29 -1.38
C ALA A 227 11.93 4.94 -1.79
N ALA A 228 12.78 5.94 -2.07
CA ALA A 228 14.18 5.75 -2.43
C ALA A 228 14.98 5.09 -1.31
N VAL A 229 14.78 5.53 -0.06
CA VAL A 229 15.42 4.88 1.10
C VAL A 229 14.87 3.48 1.29
N GLY A 230 13.54 3.29 1.22
CA GLY A 230 12.90 1.98 1.42
C GLY A 230 13.39 0.91 0.46
N VAL A 231 13.46 1.20 -0.85
CA VAL A 231 13.95 0.23 -1.84
C VAL A 231 15.44 -0.10 -1.65
N THR A 232 16.27 0.90 -1.32
CA THR A 232 17.71 0.70 -1.09
C THR A 232 17.96 -0.13 0.16
N VAL A 233 17.27 0.16 1.27
CA VAL A 233 17.38 -0.61 2.51
C VAL A 233 16.86 -2.03 2.32
N THR A 234 15.79 -2.22 1.53
CA THR A 234 15.28 -3.54 1.17
C THR A 234 16.35 -4.36 0.43
N LEU A 235 17.03 -3.78 -0.57
CA LEU A 235 18.11 -4.48 -1.27
C LEU A 235 19.26 -4.85 -0.32
N LEU A 236 19.74 -3.91 0.48
CA LEU A 236 20.84 -4.14 1.41
C LEU A 236 20.50 -5.25 2.41
N GLY A 237 19.27 -5.25 2.94
CA GLY A 237 18.80 -6.26 3.87
C GLY A 237 18.59 -7.63 3.23
N ALA A 238 17.98 -7.70 2.04
CA ALA A 238 17.84 -8.95 1.29
C ALA A 238 19.20 -9.54 0.92
N CYS A 239 20.12 -8.71 0.43
CA CYS A 239 21.50 -9.10 0.12
C CYS A 239 22.25 -9.67 1.34
N ALA A 240 22.01 -9.13 2.53
CA ALA A 240 22.58 -9.65 3.77
C ALA A 240 21.91 -10.96 4.22
N ALA A 241 20.64 -11.17 3.88
CA ALA A 241 19.86 -12.33 4.30
C ALA A 241 20.01 -13.57 3.39
N VAL A 242 20.28 -13.36 2.12
CA VAL A 242 20.52 -14.38 1.09
C VAL A 242 21.70 -13.99 0.18
N PRO A 243 22.93 -13.86 0.72
CA PRO A 243 24.10 -13.45 -0.08
C PRO A 243 24.38 -14.37 -1.26
N GLU A 244 24.02 -15.65 -1.17
CA GLU A 244 24.11 -16.65 -2.23
C GLU A 244 23.24 -16.33 -3.46
N SER A 245 22.23 -15.46 -3.30
CA SER A 245 21.33 -15.04 -4.38
C SER A 245 21.84 -13.83 -5.16
N TRP A 246 23.02 -13.32 -4.82
CA TRP A 246 23.62 -12.23 -5.57
C TRP A 246 24.04 -12.69 -6.97
N PRO A 247 23.66 -11.98 -8.05
CA PRO A 247 24.04 -12.36 -9.41
C PRO A 247 25.58 -12.39 -9.60
N PRO A 248 26.18 -13.53 -9.98
CA PRO A 248 27.64 -13.67 -10.06
C PRO A 248 28.30 -12.76 -11.11
N GLU A 249 27.54 -12.34 -12.12
CA GLU A 249 27.98 -11.43 -13.19
C GLU A 249 28.01 -9.94 -12.77
N VAL A 250 27.44 -9.59 -11.62
CA VAL A 250 27.40 -8.21 -11.12
C VAL A 250 28.38 -8.02 -9.97
N GLU A 251 29.34 -7.11 -10.12
CA GLU A 251 30.27 -6.76 -9.05
C GLU A 251 29.53 -6.04 -7.91
N GLN A 252 29.42 -6.73 -6.76
CA GLN A 252 28.51 -6.36 -5.68
C GLN A 252 28.84 -5.01 -5.05
N ALA A 253 30.11 -4.77 -4.68
CA ALA A 253 30.49 -3.58 -3.94
C ALA A 253 30.34 -2.32 -4.80
N GLY A 254 30.72 -2.36 -6.07
CA GLY A 254 30.53 -1.25 -7.00
C GLY A 254 29.07 -0.99 -7.35
N PHE A 255 28.24 -2.03 -7.50
CA PHE A 255 26.81 -1.86 -7.71
C PHE A 255 26.16 -1.17 -6.50
N LEU A 256 26.42 -1.68 -5.29
CA LEU A 256 25.82 -1.15 -4.06
C LEU A 256 26.39 0.24 -3.71
N GLY A 257 27.66 0.52 -3.99
CA GLY A 257 28.25 1.85 -3.84
C GLY A 257 27.59 2.88 -4.75
N THR A 258 27.32 2.51 -6.00
CA THR A 258 26.59 3.37 -6.95
C THR A 258 25.14 3.59 -6.49
N LEU A 259 24.48 2.54 -6.01
CA LEU A 259 23.13 2.61 -5.48
C LEU A 259 23.01 3.61 -4.32
N MET A 260 23.95 3.56 -3.38
CA MET A 260 23.95 4.45 -2.22
C MET A 260 24.14 5.90 -2.64
N ARG A 261 25.12 6.19 -3.51
CA ARG A 261 25.32 7.53 -4.05
C ARG A 261 24.05 8.07 -4.73
N LEU A 262 23.39 7.27 -5.57
CA LEU A 262 22.16 7.68 -6.25
C LEU A 262 20.99 7.89 -5.26
N THR A 263 20.93 7.10 -4.20
CA THR A 263 19.97 7.28 -3.11
C THR A 263 20.21 8.60 -2.37
N GLU A 264 21.47 8.91 -2.05
CA GLU A 264 21.84 10.19 -1.44
C GLU A 264 21.48 11.39 -2.31
N GLU A 265 21.69 11.30 -3.63
CA GLU A 265 21.29 12.35 -4.58
C GLU A 265 19.77 12.56 -4.58
N ALA A 266 18.98 11.48 -4.57
CA ALA A 266 17.52 11.55 -4.49
C ALA A 266 17.06 12.19 -3.16
N VAL A 267 17.66 11.78 -2.05
CA VAL A 267 17.39 12.33 -0.72
C VAL A 267 17.74 13.81 -0.64
N ALA A 268 18.92 14.21 -1.11
CA ALA A 268 19.36 15.60 -1.12
C ALA A 268 18.42 16.48 -1.97
N ALA A 269 18.04 16.00 -3.16
CA ALA A 269 17.11 16.69 -4.03
C ALA A 269 15.69 16.80 -3.43
N ALA A 270 15.21 15.75 -2.75
CA ALA A 270 13.93 15.77 -2.07
C ALA A 270 13.93 16.75 -0.89
N ARG A 271 14.97 16.70 -0.06
CA ARG A 271 15.13 17.58 1.10
C ARG A 271 15.18 19.05 0.72
N ALA A 272 15.81 19.39 -0.40
CA ALA A 272 15.81 20.74 -0.93
C ALA A 272 14.39 21.26 -1.27
N VAL A 273 13.43 20.38 -1.53
CA VAL A 273 12.03 20.72 -1.81
C VAL A 273 11.20 20.76 -0.53
N HIS A 274 11.16 19.67 0.24
CA HIS A 274 10.28 19.59 1.42
C HIS A 274 10.85 20.29 2.66
N GLY A 275 12.17 20.55 2.70
CA GLY A 275 12.82 21.38 3.71
C GLY A 275 12.84 20.82 5.14
N LEU A 276 12.56 19.53 5.31
CA LEU A 276 12.59 18.89 6.64
C LEU A 276 14.05 18.62 7.04
N GLY A 277 14.41 19.00 8.25
CA GLY A 277 15.70 18.70 8.86
C GLY A 277 15.67 17.47 9.76
N ASP A 278 16.76 17.28 10.50
CA ASP A 278 16.86 16.20 11.47
C ASP A 278 16.03 16.47 12.71
N PRO A 279 15.18 15.52 13.11
CA PRO A 279 14.50 15.67 14.37
C PRO A 279 15.45 15.55 15.57
N LYS A 280 15.08 16.20 16.68
CA LYS A 280 15.75 15.96 17.97
C LYS A 280 15.58 14.49 18.36
N PRO A 281 16.61 13.86 18.99
CA PRO A 281 16.47 12.52 19.50
C PRO A 281 15.31 12.45 20.51
N PRO A 282 14.47 11.41 20.46
CA PRO A 282 13.50 11.17 21.52
C PRO A 282 14.22 10.93 22.86
N VAL A 283 13.59 11.35 23.97
CA VAL A 283 14.16 11.29 25.33
C VAL A 283 14.15 9.85 25.87
N THR A 284 13.28 9.00 25.34
CA THR A 284 13.15 7.59 25.74
C THR A 284 14.13 6.72 24.97
N GLY A 285 14.80 5.79 25.67
CA GLY A 285 15.70 4.81 25.05
C GLY A 285 14.99 3.86 24.09
N PRO A 286 15.74 3.17 23.21
CA PRO A 286 15.15 2.32 22.18
C PRO A 286 14.39 1.14 22.78
N SER A 287 13.19 0.86 22.25
CA SER A 287 12.48 -0.39 22.55
C SER A 287 13.20 -1.55 21.85
N LYS A 288 13.31 -2.69 22.52
CA LYS A 288 13.80 -3.93 21.89
C LYS A 288 12.64 -4.59 21.16
N ILE A 289 12.68 -4.58 19.83
CA ILE A 289 11.76 -5.34 18.99
C ILE A 289 12.16 -6.82 19.05
N ARG A 290 11.23 -7.69 19.44
CA ARG A 290 11.47 -9.15 19.56
C ARG A 290 10.58 -9.90 18.58
N ALA A 291 11.10 -11.00 18.04
CA ALA A 291 10.26 -11.99 17.39
C ALA A 291 9.21 -12.49 18.40
N ARG A 292 7.97 -12.67 17.94
CA ARG A 292 6.88 -13.16 18.78
C ARG A 292 6.79 -14.68 18.63
N GLU A 293 6.62 -15.37 19.75
CA GLU A 293 6.19 -16.76 19.71
C GLU A 293 4.78 -16.81 19.10
N ARG A 294 4.61 -17.65 18.07
CA ARG A 294 3.33 -17.83 17.39
C ARG A 294 2.29 -18.35 18.38
N SER A 295 1.04 -17.88 18.24
CA SER A 295 -0.07 -18.48 18.98
C SER A 295 -0.19 -19.98 18.61
N ARG A 296 -0.31 -20.86 19.62
CA ARG A 296 -0.06 -22.31 19.45
C ARG A 296 -1.11 -23.08 18.64
N ARG A 297 -2.22 -22.48 18.20
CA ARG A 297 -3.31 -23.21 17.52
C ARG A 297 -3.69 -22.56 16.19
N LEU A 298 -3.11 -23.08 15.11
CA LEU A 298 -3.54 -22.79 13.74
C LEU A 298 -4.81 -23.58 13.41
N ARG A 299 -5.73 -22.97 12.66
CA ARG A 299 -6.83 -23.70 12.01
C ARG A 299 -6.26 -24.60 10.92
N SER A 300 -6.80 -25.81 10.78
CA SER A 300 -6.34 -26.77 9.76
C SER A 300 -6.41 -26.20 8.34
N ALA A 301 -7.43 -25.40 8.04
CA ALA A 301 -7.59 -24.75 6.73
C ALA A 301 -6.50 -23.73 6.38
N ALA A 302 -5.69 -23.26 7.36
CA ALA A 302 -4.54 -22.40 7.09
C ALA A 302 -3.35 -23.17 6.48
N ILE A 303 -3.37 -24.50 6.55
CA ILE A 303 -2.36 -25.41 6.00
C ILE A 303 -2.96 -26.08 4.77
N ILE A 304 -2.28 -25.97 3.64
CA ILE A 304 -2.73 -26.63 2.40
C ILE A 304 -1.94 -27.92 2.27
N THR A 305 -2.61 -29.08 2.15
CA THR A 305 -1.84 -30.31 1.91
C THR A 305 -1.38 -30.34 0.45
N ARG A 306 -0.28 -31.05 0.17
CA ARG A 306 0.25 -31.15 -1.21
C ARG A 306 -0.78 -31.69 -2.21
N GLY A 307 -1.69 -32.56 -1.75
CA GLY A 307 -2.76 -33.11 -2.59
C GLY A 307 -3.91 -32.12 -2.86
N ASP A 308 -4.03 -31.09 -2.03
CA ASP A 308 -5.07 -30.05 -2.13
C ASP A 308 -4.59 -28.81 -2.92
N VAL A 309 -3.33 -28.82 -3.39
CA VAL A 309 -2.83 -27.77 -4.28
C VAL A 309 -3.59 -27.86 -5.60
N LEU A 310 -4.25 -26.76 -5.95
CA LEU A 310 -5.07 -26.68 -7.15
C LEU A 310 -4.24 -26.16 -8.33
N PRO A 311 -4.58 -26.53 -9.57
CA PRO A 311 -3.84 -26.08 -10.75
C PRO A 311 -3.91 -24.56 -10.91
N ASP A 312 -2.92 -24.01 -11.61
CA ASP A 312 -2.88 -22.59 -11.97
C ASP A 312 -4.05 -22.21 -12.90
N LEU A 313 -4.60 -21.01 -12.74
CA LEU A 313 -5.67 -20.47 -13.58
C LEU A 313 -4.98 -19.74 -14.73
N GLY A 314 -5.34 -20.09 -15.96
CA GLY A 314 -4.71 -19.49 -17.13
C GLY A 314 -4.88 -17.97 -17.19
N ASN A 315 -6.08 -17.44 -16.91
CA ASN A 315 -6.35 -16.00 -16.96
C ASN A 315 -7.66 -15.58 -16.26
N ALA A 316 -7.79 -14.27 -16.01
CA ALA A 316 -9.02 -13.59 -15.56
C ALA A 316 -9.72 -12.84 -16.72
N GLY A 317 -9.65 -13.38 -17.94
CA GLY A 317 -10.09 -12.71 -19.18
C GLY A 317 -11.54 -12.22 -19.18
N PRO A 318 -12.53 -13.00 -18.70
CA PRO A 318 -13.91 -12.54 -18.59
C PRO A 318 -14.06 -11.32 -17.68
N VAL A 319 -13.36 -11.30 -16.54
CA VAL A 319 -13.36 -10.17 -15.59
C VAL A 319 -12.75 -8.94 -16.25
N VAL A 320 -11.61 -9.09 -16.92
CA VAL A 320 -10.95 -8.02 -17.68
C VAL A 320 -11.87 -7.42 -18.73
N SER A 321 -12.56 -8.25 -19.50
CA SER A 321 -13.49 -7.78 -20.54
C SER A 321 -14.62 -6.94 -19.95
N LYS A 322 -15.23 -7.39 -18.83
CA LYS A 322 -16.27 -6.64 -18.14
C LYS A 322 -15.76 -5.34 -17.52
N ALA A 323 -14.57 -5.38 -16.92
CA ALA A 323 -13.94 -4.20 -16.33
C ALA A 323 -13.64 -3.12 -17.37
N ARG A 324 -13.24 -3.50 -18.60
CA ARG A 324 -13.10 -2.55 -19.71
C ARG A 324 -14.42 -1.90 -20.09
N THR A 325 -15.50 -2.67 -20.21
CA THR A 325 -16.84 -2.11 -20.46
C THR A 325 -17.28 -1.16 -19.34
N TYR A 326 -17.00 -1.49 -18.09
CA TYR A 326 -17.24 -0.58 -16.96
C TYR A 326 -16.41 0.70 -17.09
N GLY A 327 -15.13 0.61 -17.46
CA GLY A 327 -14.26 1.77 -17.66
C GLY A 327 -14.71 2.69 -18.80
N ASP A 328 -15.23 2.13 -19.90
CA ASP A 328 -15.86 2.90 -20.98
C ASP A 328 -17.09 3.66 -20.46
N PHE A 329 -17.90 3.03 -19.60
CA PHE A 329 -19.06 3.67 -18.99
C PHE A 329 -18.68 4.78 -18.00
N VAL A 330 -17.65 4.58 -17.17
CA VAL A 330 -17.11 5.63 -16.26
C VAL A 330 -16.73 6.89 -17.04
N SER A 331 -16.24 6.73 -18.27
CA SER A 331 -15.83 7.84 -19.14
C SER A 331 -17.00 8.52 -19.87
N SER A 332 -18.21 7.96 -19.81
CA SER A 332 -19.38 8.44 -20.56
C SER A 332 -20.00 9.72 -20.00
N TRP A 333 -19.74 10.04 -18.73
CA TRP A 333 -20.28 11.23 -18.07
C TRP A 333 -19.33 11.78 -17.02
N VAL A 334 -19.15 13.10 -17.02
CA VAL A 334 -18.38 13.82 -16.01
C VAL A 334 -19.14 15.10 -15.65
N THR A 335 -19.29 15.37 -14.35
CA THR A 335 -19.73 16.68 -13.87
C THR A 335 -18.54 17.55 -13.44
N SER A 336 -18.66 18.86 -13.62
CA SER A 336 -17.74 19.81 -12.98
C SER A 336 -18.14 19.92 -11.51
N PRO A 337 -17.23 19.63 -10.55
CA PRO A 337 -17.58 19.66 -9.13
C PRO A 337 -18.13 21.01 -8.65
N TRP A 338 -17.75 22.10 -9.33
CA TRP A 338 -18.11 23.47 -8.98
C TRP A 338 -19.30 24.02 -9.78
N ALA A 339 -19.93 23.22 -10.65
CA ALA A 339 -21.00 23.71 -11.52
C ALA A 339 -22.27 24.12 -10.79
N HIS A 340 -22.49 23.64 -9.56
CA HIS A 340 -23.76 23.79 -8.84
C HIS A 340 -23.64 24.43 -7.45
N GLY A 341 -22.70 25.37 -7.29
CA GLY A 341 -22.49 26.16 -6.07
C GLY A 341 -21.18 25.84 -5.35
N ASP A 342 -21.19 25.92 -4.02
CA ASP A 342 -20.02 25.69 -3.16
C ASP A 342 -20.08 24.29 -2.49
N PRO A 343 -19.70 23.21 -3.20
CA PRO A 343 -19.71 21.87 -2.63
C PRO A 343 -18.72 21.74 -1.47
N LYS A 344 -19.01 20.82 -0.55
CA LYS A 344 -18.04 20.43 0.48
C LYS A 344 -16.81 19.82 -0.19
N LEU A 345 -15.62 20.26 0.21
CA LEU A 345 -14.33 19.75 -0.29
C LEU A 345 -14.22 18.22 -0.24
N ALA A 346 -14.80 17.56 0.77
CA ALA A 346 -14.78 16.12 0.89
C ALA A 346 -15.51 15.41 -0.27
N SER A 347 -16.63 15.94 -0.75
CA SER A 347 -17.37 15.37 -1.89
C SER A 347 -16.63 15.59 -3.20
N VAL A 348 -16.00 16.76 -3.34
CA VAL A 348 -15.15 17.07 -4.49
C VAL A 348 -13.97 16.09 -4.56
N LEU A 349 -13.24 15.95 -3.44
CA LEU A 349 -12.11 15.03 -3.33
C LEU A 349 -12.52 13.58 -3.58
N ALA A 350 -13.63 13.12 -2.98
CA ALA A 350 -14.14 11.77 -3.19
C ALA A 350 -14.42 11.49 -4.68
N TYR A 351 -15.09 12.43 -5.38
CA TYR A 351 -15.40 12.29 -6.81
C TYR A 351 -14.14 12.24 -7.68
N THR A 352 -13.24 13.21 -7.52
CA THR A 352 -12.05 13.33 -8.38
C THR A 352 -10.99 12.27 -8.06
N SER A 353 -10.81 11.93 -6.79
CA SER A 353 -9.90 10.85 -6.38
C SER A 353 -10.43 9.49 -6.82
N ALA A 354 -11.74 9.25 -6.84
CA ALA A 354 -12.30 8.02 -7.40
C ALA A 354 -11.97 7.87 -8.89
N HIS A 355 -12.14 8.93 -9.69
CA HIS A 355 -11.71 8.94 -11.10
C HIS A 355 -10.21 8.67 -11.25
N SER A 356 -9.37 9.37 -10.49
CA SER A 356 -7.91 9.21 -10.55
C SER A 356 -7.43 7.81 -10.16
N THR A 357 -7.94 7.29 -9.06
CA THR A 357 -7.55 5.97 -8.55
C THR A 357 -8.09 4.86 -9.46
N PHE A 358 -9.32 5.00 -9.98
CA PHE A 358 -9.85 4.04 -10.95
C PHE A 358 -9.07 4.07 -12.27
N ALA A 359 -8.70 5.25 -12.78
CA ALA A 359 -7.81 5.36 -13.92
C ALA A 359 -6.45 4.67 -13.65
N THR A 360 -5.94 4.73 -12.41
CA THR A 360 -4.72 4.01 -12.01
C THR A 360 -4.87 2.51 -12.13
N VAL A 361 -6.03 1.96 -11.73
CA VAL A 361 -6.34 0.55 -11.94
C VAL A 361 -6.33 0.23 -13.44
N MET A 362 -7.09 0.97 -14.23
CA MET A 362 -7.33 0.68 -15.65
C MET A 362 -6.09 0.85 -16.55
N ASN A 363 -5.13 1.70 -16.17
CA ASN A 363 -3.87 1.85 -16.90
C ASN A 363 -2.78 0.87 -16.44
N GLY A 364 -2.94 0.26 -15.26
CA GLY A 364 -1.93 -0.61 -14.65
C GLY A 364 -2.14 -2.11 -14.88
N PHE A 365 -3.39 -2.56 -14.97
CA PHE A 365 -3.74 -3.97 -14.73
C PHE A 365 -3.32 -4.95 -15.83
N ASP A 366 -3.25 -4.49 -17.07
CA ASP A 366 -2.91 -5.29 -18.26
C ASP A 366 -1.44 -5.17 -18.67
N ASN A 367 -0.68 -4.35 -17.94
CA ASN A 367 0.73 -4.09 -18.17
C ASN A 367 1.56 -4.70 -17.04
N HIS A 368 2.88 -4.56 -17.13
CA HIS A 368 3.77 -4.95 -16.03
C HIS A 368 3.41 -4.25 -14.71
N ALA A 369 2.63 -3.16 -14.71
CA ALA A 369 2.30 -2.33 -13.54
C ALA A 369 1.14 -2.84 -12.66
N ALA A 370 0.72 -4.10 -12.77
CA ALA A 370 -0.45 -4.63 -12.05
C ALA A 370 -0.44 -4.43 -10.52
N VAL A 371 0.74 -4.28 -9.90
CA VAL A 371 0.84 -3.93 -8.48
C VAL A 371 0.15 -2.60 -8.14
N THR A 372 0.18 -1.60 -9.04
CA THR A 372 -0.50 -0.32 -8.80
C THR A 372 -2.01 -0.49 -8.77
N SER A 373 -2.54 -1.41 -9.57
CA SER A 373 -3.96 -1.75 -9.59
C SER A 373 -4.41 -2.35 -8.26
N VAL A 374 -3.60 -3.19 -7.62
CA VAL A 374 -3.93 -3.77 -6.30
C VAL A 374 -3.97 -2.68 -5.22
N PHE A 375 -2.98 -1.79 -5.19
CA PHE A 375 -2.95 -0.66 -4.25
C PHE A 375 -4.14 0.28 -4.46
N ALA A 376 -4.40 0.65 -5.72
CA ALA A 376 -5.49 1.53 -6.09
C ALA A 376 -6.87 0.92 -5.78
N ALA A 377 -7.06 -0.36 -6.07
CA ALA A 377 -8.29 -1.10 -5.76
C ALA A 377 -8.57 -1.16 -4.26
N ARG A 378 -7.55 -1.48 -3.45
CA ARG A 378 -7.65 -1.45 -1.98
C ARG A 378 -8.10 -0.07 -1.49
N MET A 379 -7.51 0.99 -2.01
CA MET A 379 -7.83 2.37 -1.61
C MET A 379 -9.25 2.79 -2.02
N LEU A 380 -9.70 2.41 -3.23
CA LEU A 380 -11.08 2.65 -3.67
C LEU A 380 -12.08 1.96 -2.74
N LEU A 381 -11.81 0.71 -2.38
CA LEU A 381 -12.66 -0.06 -1.48
C LEU A 381 -12.73 0.57 -0.09
N GLU A 382 -11.57 0.98 0.46
CA GLU A 382 -11.46 1.64 1.76
C GLU A 382 -12.24 2.96 1.81
N GLU A 383 -12.10 3.80 0.77
CA GLU A 383 -12.80 5.07 0.67
C GLU A 383 -14.31 4.89 0.41
N ALA A 384 -14.69 3.92 -0.42
CA ALA A 384 -16.10 3.61 -0.67
C ALA A 384 -16.82 3.17 0.61
N ALA A 385 -16.15 2.38 1.46
CA ALA A 385 -16.69 1.96 2.75
C ALA A 385 -16.92 3.16 3.68
N ARG A 386 -15.91 4.04 3.80
CA ARG A 386 -16.03 5.27 4.60
C ARG A 386 -17.13 6.20 4.10
N PHE A 387 -17.21 6.39 2.80
CA PHE A 387 -18.19 7.28 2.19
C PHE A 387 -19.60 6.72 2.31
N THR A 388 -19.77 5.40 2.19
CA THR A 388 -21.04 4.71 2.43
C THR A 388 -21.50 4.87 3.87
N TRP A 389 -20.62 4.68 4.84
CA TRP A 389 -20.94 4.93 6.25
C TRP A 389 -21.29 6.41 6.52
N LEU A 390 -20.50 7.34 5.96
CA LEU A 390 -20.72 8.79 6.14
C LEU A 390 -22.09 9.22 5.64
N ALA A 391 -22.49 8.73 4.47
CA ALA A 391 -23.74 9.07 3.80
C ALA A 391 -24.86 8.04 4.05
N GLN A 392 -24.74 7.25 5.12
CA GLN A 392 -25.87 6.51 5.66
C GLN A 392 -26.92 7.50 6.21
N ASP A 393 -28.20 7.13 6.14
CA ASP A 393 -29.38 7.88 6.61
C ASP A 393 -29.27 9.40 6.33
N VAL A 394 -28.95 9.78 5.10
CA VAL A 394 -28.87 11.19 4.70
C VAL A 394 -30.20 11.94 4.91
N GLU A 395 -31.30 11.20 4.99
CA GLU A 395 -32.63 11.73 5.31
C GLU A 395 -32.80 12.07 6.81
N ASP A 396 -31.97 11.50 7.69
CA ASP A 396 -31.88 11.88 9.12
C ASP A 396 -30.79 12.93 9.30
N GLU A 397 -31.20 14.20 9.31
CA GLU A 397 -30.28 15.34 9.42
C GLU A 397 -29.42 15.30 10.69
N GLU A 398 -29.96 14.83 11.81
CA GLU A 398 -29.24 14.77 13.08
C GLU A 398 -28.17 13.68 13.03
N ALA A 399 -28.55 12.47 12.61
CA ALA A 399 -27.61 11.36 12.46
C ALA A 399 -26.51 11.67 11.44
N PHE A 400 -26.86 12.29 10.32
CA PHE A 400 -25.89 12.72 9.30
C PHE A 400 -24.93 13.79 9.83
N ALA A 401 -25.42 14.78 10.59
CA ALA A 401 -24.58 15.80 11.21
C ALA A 401 -23.60 15.20 12.24
N GLN A 402 -24.05 14.23 13.05
CA GLN A 402 -23.22 13.52 14.01
C GLN A 402 -22.12 12.69 13.31
N ARG A 403 -22.47 11.92 12.27
CA ARG A 403 -21.50 11.13 11.48
C ARG A 403 -20.49 12.03 10.77
N SER A 404 -20.96 13.10 10.13
CA SER A 404 -20.10 14.10 9.50
C SER A 404 -19.10 14.70 10.49
N THR A 405 -19.57 15.08 11.68
CA THR A 405 -18.69 15.62 12.74
C THR A 405 -17.62 14.60 13.14
N ARG A 406 -18.02 13.34 13.38
CA ARG A 406 -17.11 12.25 13.74
C ARG A 406 -16.06 12.00 12.64
N TYR A 407 -16.46 12.01 11.38
CA TYR A 407 -15.56 11.85 10.22
C TYR A 407 -14.50 12.94 10.15
N PHE A 408 -14.90 14.22 10.16
CA PHE A 408 -13.94 15.31 10.06
C PHE A 408 -13.06 15.45 11.31
N ASP A 409 -13.59 15.18 12.50
CA ASP A 409 -12.82 15.23 13.75
C ASP A 409 -11.72 14.18 13.81
N GLU A 410 -11.90 13.00 13.22
CA GLU A 410 -10.84 11.99 13.10
C GLU A 410 -9.63 12.55 12.33
N PHE A 411 -9.85 13.15 11.15
CA PHE A 411 -8.76 13.69 10.32
C PHE A 411 -8.12 14.95 10.91
N ARG A 412 -8.91 15.82 11.55
CA ARG A 412 -8.37 16.96 12.31
C ARG A 412 -7.50 16.49 13.47
N ALA A 413 -7.95 15.49 14.23
CA ALA A 413 -7.20 14.93 15.34
C ALA A 413 -5.88 14.30 14.86
N ARG A 414 -5.90 13.56 13.74
CA ARG A 414 -4.69 13.01 13.09
C ARG A 414 -3.72 14.12 12.66
N LYS A 415 -4.19 15.13 11.91
CA LYS A 415 -3.39 16.31 11.50
C LYS A 415 -2.73 16.97 12.72
N LYS A 416 -3.51 17.25 13.77
CA LYS A 416 -3.02 17.89 15.00
C LYS A 416 -1.99 17.02 15.74
N LYS A 417 -2.25 15.72 15.89
CA LYS A 417 -1.31 14.77 16.52
C LYS A 417 0.03 14.77 15.79
N THR A 418 0.00 14.86 14.47
CA THR A 418 1.22 14.78 13.64
C THR A 418 2.02 16.05 13.65
N ILE A 419 1.38 17.21 13.56
CA ILE A 419 2.06 18.49 13.76
C ILE A 419 2.71 18.54 15.16
N ALA A 420 2.02 18.02 16.19
CA ALA A 420 2.58 17.93 17.53
C ALA A 420 3.78 16.97 17.59
N LEU A 421 3.70 15.80 16.95
CA LEU A 421 4.79 14.84 16.86
C LEU A 421 6.00 15.43 16.11
N PHE A 422 5.78 16.19 15.04
CA PHE A 422 6.85 16.92 14.34
C PHE A 422 7.55 17.90 15.27
N SER A 423 6.74 18.67 16.00
CA SER A 423 7.23 19.71 16.91
C SER A 423 8.02 19.12 18.08
N SER A 424 7.53 18.03 18.68
CA SER A 424 8.24 17.33 19.77
C SER A 424 9.55 16.72 19.30
N ASN A 425 9.60 16.34 18.03
CA ASN A 425 10.79 15.84 17.37
C ASN A 425 11.61 16.98 16.73
N GLY A 426 11.47 18.25 17.12
CA GLY A 426 12.41 19.30 16.70
C GLY A 426 12.24 19.88 15.29
N VAL A 427 11.21 19.48 14.53
CA VAL A 427 10.79 20.20 13.33
C VAL A 427 10.02 21.46 13.75
N ALA A 428 10.34 22.61 13.15
CA ALA A 428 9.63 23.85 13.45
C ALA A 428 8.12 23.69 13.19
N ARG A 429 7.28 24.04 14.18
CA ARG A 429 5.82 23.86 14.09
C ARG A 429 5.21 24.53 12.87
N THR A 430 5.74 25.67 12.46
CA THR A 430 5.32 26.40 11.24
C THR A 430 5.65 25.61 9.97
N ALA A 431 6.84 25.03 9.87
CA ALA A 431 7.23 24.18 8.75
C ALA A 431 6.37 22.91 8.69
N ALA A 432 6.07 22.30 9.83
CA ALA A 432 5.18 21.15 9.93
C ALA A 432 3.75 21.51 9.52
N ALA A 433 3.21 22.64 10.01
CA ALA A 433 1.86 23.09 9.68
C ALA A 433 1.68 23.37 8.18
N ARG A 434 2.68 24.01 7.55
CA ARG A 434 2.68 24.33 6.11
C ARG A 434 2.45 23.13 5.21
N LEU A 435 2.97 21.95 5.57
CA LEU A 435 2.75 20.71 4.79
C LEU A 435 1.27 20.28 4.76
N PHE A 436 0.50 20.68 5.77
CA PHE A 436 -0.93 20.37 5.90
C PHE A 436 -1.85 21.55 5.59
N GLU A 437 -1.29 22.69 5.17
CA GLU A 437 -2.08 23.83 4.72
C GLU A 437 -2.59 23.52 3.30
N PRO A 438 -3.91 23.63 3.07
CA PRO A 438 -4.43 23.54 1.73
C PRO A 438 -4.00 24.78 0.93
N PRO A 439 -4.03 24.73 -0.42
CA PRO A 439 -3.80 25.90 -1.26
C PRO A 439 -4.71 27.08 -0.86
N GLY A 440 -4.22 28.32 -1.01
CA GLY A 440 -4.89 29.51 -0.46
C GLY A 440 -6.28 29.81 -1.03
N ASN A 441 -6.64 29.19 -2.15
CA ASN A 441 -7.96 29.30 -2.78
C ASN A 441 -8.92 28.15 -2.39
N VAL A 442 -8.47 27.21 -1.55
CA VAL A 442 -9.31 26.16 -0.98
C VAL A 442 -9.80 26.64 0.38
N VAL A 443 -11.12 26.68 0.56
CA VAL A 443 -11.72 27.06 1.84
C VAL A 443 -11.44 25.97 2.88
N ALA A 444 -10.61 26.30 3.87
CA ALA A 444 -10.36 25.42 5.00
C ALA A 444 -11.63 25.28 5.85
N GLY A 445 -12.03 24.05 6.14
CA GLY A 445 -13.09 23.78 7.10
C GLY A 445 -12.68 24.13 8.53
N PRO A 446 -13.58 23.99 9.52
CA PRO A 446 -13.27 24.23 10.93
C PRO A 446 -12.04 23.45 11.39
N GLU A 447 -11.22 24.03 12.26
CA GLU A 447 -10.02 23.36 12.82
C GLU A 447 -10.26 22.74 14.20
N ALA A 448 -11.33 23.14 14.89
CA ALA A 448 -11.65 22.65 16.21
C ALA A 448 -12.03 21.15 16.16
N VAL A 449 -11.55 20.40 17.16
CA VAL A 449 -11.92 18.99 17.40
C VAL A 449 -12.88 18.95 18.57
N SER A 450 -14.01 18.26 18.42
CA SER A 450 -15.03 18.16 19.47
C SER A 450 -14.50 17.45 20.72
N LYS A 451 -14.95 17.90 21.90
CA LYS A 451 -14.65 17.19 23.16
C LYS A 451 -15.40 15.87 23.19
N GLY A 452 -14.77 14.81 23.71
CA GLY A 452 -15.39 13.48 23.78
C GLY A 452 -15.55 12.80 22.42
N ARG A 453 -14.72 13.14 21.42
CA ARG A 453 -14.78 12.55 20.08
C ARG A 453 -14.85 11.02 20.14
N GLN A 454 -15.74 10.42 19.38
CA GLN A 454 -15.75 8.99 19.17
C GLN A 454 -14.82 8.63 18.00
N PRO A 455 -14.01 7.56 18.09
CA PRO A 455 -13.21 7.09 16.96
C PRO A 455 -14.13 6.64 15.83
N LEU A 456 -13.72 6.62 14.55
CA LEU A 456 -14.52 5.98 13.50
C LEU A 456 -14.77 4.48 13.81
N PRO A 457 -15.81 3.86 13.24
CA PRO A 457 -15.94 2.40 13.23
C PRO A 457 -14.68 1.75 12.64
N SER A 458 -14.51 0.44 12.84
CA SER A 458 -13.43 -0.27 12.16
C SER A 458 -13.68 -0.29 10.65
N ILE A 459 -12.61 -0.50 9.85
CA ILE A 459 -12.80 -0.62 8.40
C ILE A 459 -13.65 -1.85 8.05
N ASP A 460 -13.50 -2.96 8.79
CA ASP A 460 -14.29 -4.18 8.60
C ASP A 460 -15.79 -3.91 8.83
N GLU A 461 -16.14 -3.17 9.88
CA GLU A 461 -17.53 -2.76 10.14
C GLU A 461 -18.11 -1.92 9.00
N MET A 462 -17.33 -0.98 8.45
CA MET A 462 -17.76 -0.17 7.31
C MET A 462 -17.83 -0.97 6.00
N LEU A 463 -16.95 -1.96 5.82
CA LEU A 463 -16.97 -2.84 4.65
C LEU A 463 -18.14 -3.82 4.69
N LEU A 464 -18.56 -4.29 5.86
CA LEU A 464 -19.79 -5.06 6.03
C LEU A 464 -21.02 -4.25 5.58
N GLN A 465 -21.05 -2.95 5.89
CA GLN A 465 -22.13 -2.06 5.45
C GLN A 465 -22.11 -1.83 3.94
N LEU A 466 -20.93 -1.59 3.36
CA LEU A 466 -20.78 -1.51 1.91
C LEU A 466 -21.20 -2.81 1.21
N GLY A 467 -20.91 -3.94 1.85
CA GLY A 467 -21.17 -5.29 1.35
C GLY A 467 -22.62 -5.75 1.45
N ALA A 468 -23.45 -5.10 2.28
CA ALA A 468 -24.80 -5.55 2.59
C ALA A 468 -25.74 -5.75 1.37
N PRO A 469 -25.63 -4.98 0.27
CA PRO A 469 -26.45 -5.21 -0.93
C PRO A 469 -26.07 -6.44 -1.76
N TYR A 470 -24.89 -7.04 -1.54
CA TYR A 470 -24.36 -8.13 -2.36
C TYR A 470 -24.74 -9.51 -1.78
N PRO A 471 -24.80 -10.56 -2.62
CA PRO A 471 -25.20 -11.90 -2.19
C PRO A 471 -24.23 -12.58 -1.21
N GLU A 472 -22.97 -12.15 -1.16
CA GLU A 472 -21.90 -12.69 -0.33
C GLU A 472 -21.65 -11.80 0.91
N PRO A 473 -22.47 -11.92 1.97
CA PRO A 473 -22.28 -11.11 3.18
C PRO A 473 -20.87 -11.36 3.73
N GLY A 474 -20.13 -10.30 4.06
CA GLY A 474 -18.79 -10.42 4.64
C GLY A 474 -17.64 -10.69 3.65
N TRP A 475 -17.89 -10.77 2.34
CA TRP A 475 -16.82 -10.92 1.34
C TRP A 475 -15.90 -9.70 1.27
N LEU A 476 -16.43 -8.47 1.28
CA LEU A 476 -15.61 -7.26 1.09
C LEU A 476 -14.50 -7.07 2.16
N PRO A 477 -14.72 -7.36 3.45
CA PRO A 477 -13.65 -7.44 4.43
C PRO A 477 -12.55 -8.47 4.10
N VAL A 478 -12.92 -9.66 3.61
CA VAL A 478 -11.96 -10.68 3.16
C VAL A 478 -11.17 -10.18 1.96
N ALA A 479 -11.85 -9.61 0.97
CA ALA A 479 -11.24 -8.98 -0.19
C ALA A 479 -10.23 -7.88 0.21
N TYR A 480 -10.62 -7.02 1.16
CA TYR A 480 -9.72 -5.99 1.70
C TYR A 480 -8.49 -6.60 2.38
N SER A 481 -8.65 -7.66 3.16
CA SER A 481 -7.53 -8.39 3.79
C SER A 481 -6.59 -9.03 2.76
N LEU A 482 -7.12 -9.63 1.70
CA LEU A 482 -6.36 -10.25 0.61
C LEU A 482 -5.55 -9.21 -0.18
N LEU A 483 -6.17 -8.10 -0.59
CA LEU A 483 -5.47 -6.98 -1.25
C LEU A 483 -4.38 -6.41 -0.34
N SER A 484 -4.65 -6.35 0.98
CA SER A 484 -3.72 -5.82 1.95
C SER A 484 -2.40 -6.62 2.01
N GLN A 485 -2.43 -7.93 1.73
CA GLN A 485 -1.24 -8.77 1.69
C GLN A 485 -0.20 -8.24 0.69
N VAL A 486 -0.63 -7.89 -0.53
CA VAL A 486 0.25 -7.30 -1.56
C VAL A 486 0.71 -5.91 -1.13
N THR A 487 -0.17 -5.09 -0.55
CA THR A 487 0.20 -3.72 -0.15
C THR A 487 1.20 -3.65 1.00
N HIS A 488 1.27 -4.71 1.81
CA HIS A 488 2.23 -4.84 2.92
C HIS A 488 3.38 -5.79 2.59
N SER A 489 3.50 -6.23 1.32
CA SER A 489 4.52 -7.19 0.86
C SER A 489 4.65 -8.42 1.76
N THR A 490 3.53 -8.90 2.29
CA THR A 490 3.53 -10.08 3.13
C THR A 490 3.92 -11.30 2.29
N PRO A 491 4.37 -12.41 2.91
CA PRO A 491 4.62 -13.65 2.19
C PRO A 491 3.49 -14.07 1.24
N VAL A 492 2.22 -13.99 1.68
CA VAL A 492 1.06 -14.27 0.81
C VAL A 492 0.95 -13.25 -0.33
N GLY A 493 1.25 -11.98 -0.06
CA GLY A 493 1.28 -10.93 -1.09
C GLY A 493 2.35 -11.16 -2.16
N LEU A 494 3.55 -11.58 -1.76
CA LEU A 494 4.67 -11.84 -2.66
C LEU A 494 4.36 -12.98 -3.64
N VAL A 495 3.76 -14.08 -3.16
CA VAL A 495 3.42 -15.22 -4.02
C VAL A 495 2.30 -14.89 -5.01
N HIS A 496 1.40 -13.96 -4.68
CA HIS A 496 0.40 -13.46 -5.63
C HIS A 496 0.95 -12.49 -6.68
N MET A 497 2.21 -12.07 -6.55
CA MET A 497 2.92 -11.20 -7.49
C MET A 497 4.06 -11.93 -8.22
N ALA A 498 4.07 -13.26 -8.17
CA ALA A 498 5.02 -14.10 -8.88
C ALA A 498 4.27 -15.17 -9.71
N ARG A 499 4.61 -15.31 -11.00
CA ARG A 499 4.08 -16.38 -11.86
C ARG A 499 5.10 -16.90 -12.85
N TYR A 500 4.93 -18.15 -13.26
CA TYR A 500 5.64 -18.73 -14.40
C TYR A 500 4.97 -18.31 -15.72
N ARG A 501 5.78 -17.87 -16.67
CA ARG A 501 5.42 -17.74 -18.09
C ARG A 501 6.50 -18.37 -18.92
N GLU A 502 6.15 -19.36 -19.73
CA GLU A 502 7.11 -20.08 -20.59
C GLU A 502 8.34 -20.55 -19.79
N ASP A 503 8.09 -21.21 -18.65
CA ASP A 503 9.10 -21.69 -17.68
C ASP A 503 9.97 -20.62 -17.02
N THR A 504 9.69 -19.33 -17.25
CA THR A 504 10.38 -18.20 -16.63
C THR A 504 9.53 -17.62 -15.51
N LEU A 505 10.06 -17.57 -14.29
CA LEU A 505 9.38 -16.88 -13.19
C LEU A 505 9.51 -15.36 -13.34
N SER A 506 8.37 -14.69 -13.29
CA SER A 506 8.25 -13.24 -13.27
C SER A 506 7.73 -12.80 -11.90
N ALA A 507 8.60 -12.20 -11.06
CA ALA A 507 8.26 -11.67 -9.73
C ALA A 507 7.53 -10.32 -9.75
N HIS A 508 6.85 -10.03 -10.85
CA HIS A 508 5.94 -8.88 -11.00
C HIS A 508 4.66 -9.25 -11.74
N ASP A 509 4.47 -10.53 -12.09
CA ASP A 509 3.25 -10.99 -12.73
C ASP A 509 2.21 -11.37 -11.67
N ILE A 510 1.08 -10.67 -11.72
CA ILE A 510 -0.04 -10.87 -10.81
C ILE A 510 -0.75 -12.19 -11.08
N SER A 511 -1.14 -12.89 -10.02
CA SER A 511 -2.03 -14.04 -10.06
C SER A 511 -3.43 -13.67 -10.59
N PRO A 512 -4.13 -14.56 -11.33
CA PRO A 512 -5.49 -14.29 -11.83
C PRO A 512 -6.49 -13.96 -10.72
N GLU A 513 -6.34 -14.57 -9.55
CA GLU A 513 -7.22 -14.38 -8.39
C GLU A 513 -7.06 -12.95 -7.87
N MET A 514 -5.82 -12.50 -7.68
CA MET A 514 -5.52 -11.14 -7.22
C MET A 514 -5.88 -10.09 -8.28
N LEU A 515 -5.68 -10.39 -9.57
CA LEU A 515 -6.09 -9.51 -10.66
C LEU A 515 -7.62 -9.36 -10.73
N ALA A 516 -8.35 -10.48 -10.69
CA ALA A 516 -9.80 -10.48 -10.68
C ALA A 516 -10.34 -9.72 -9.47
N LEU A 517 -9.74 -9.92 -8.29
CA LEU A 517 -10.10 -9.21 -7.07
C LEU A 517 -9.86 -7.71 -7.17
N ALA A 518 -8.70 -7.29 -7.65
CA ALA A 518 -8.38 -5.88 -7.81
C ALA A 518 -9.34 -5.20 -8.79
N LEU A 519 -9.71 -5.85 -9.90
CA LEU A 519 -10.67 -5.31 -10.85
C LEU A 519 -12.10 -5.25 -10.28
N ASP A 520 -12.55 -6.32 -9.63
CA ASP A 520 -13.86 -6.40 -9.00
C ASP A 520 -14.05 -5.27 -7.98
N VAL A 521 -13.22 -5.22 -6.94
CA VAL A 521 -13.36 -4.23 -5.87
C VAL A 521 -13.10 -2.80 -6.34
N ALA A 522 -12.29 -2.59 -7.38
CA ALA A 522 -12.11 -1.28 -7.98
C ALA A 522 -13.38 -0.81 -8.69
N CYS A 523 -14.07 -1.70 -9.42
CA CYS A 523 -15.33 -1.38 -10.07
C CYS A 523 -16.42 -1.10 -9.03
N LEU A 524 -16.56 -1.96 -8.01
CA LEU A 524 -17.53 -1.75 -6.92
C LEU A 524 -17.26 -0.44 -6.15
N GLY A 525 -16.01 -0.23 -5.73
CA GLY A 525 -15.60 0.95 -4.94
C GLY A 525 -15.75 2.25 -5.72
N SER A 526 -15.32 2.27 -6.99
CA SER A 526 -15.47 3.46 -7.83
C SER A 526 -16.94 3.73 -8.19
N ALA A 527 -17.76 2.71 -8.46
CA ALA A 527 -19.18 2.89 -8.76
C ALA A 527 -19.89 3.58 -7.61
N ARG A 528 -19.60 3.14 -6.38
CA ARG A 528 -20.15 3.73 -5.16
C ARG A 528 -19.71 5.18 -4.99
N LEU A 529 -18.41 5.46 -5.06
CA LEU A 529 -17.87 6.80 -4.85
C LEU A 529 -18.33 7.80 -5.91
N LEU A 530 -18.26 7.41 -7.19
CA LEU A 530 -18.65 8.24 -8.33
C LEU A 530 -20.16 8.48 -8.35
N GLY A 531 -20.97 7.45 -8.14
CA GLY A 531 -22.42 7.56 -8.13
C GLY A 531 -22.91 8.48 -7.01
N MET A 532 -22.46 8.25 -5.77
CA MET A 532 -22.90 9.06 -4.63
C MET A 532 -22.37 10.49 -4.71
N SER A 533 -21.09 10.68 -5.02
CA SER A 533 -20.52 12.03 -5.09
C SER A 533 -21.09 12.80 -6.28
N GLY A 534 -21.33 12.15 -7.42
CA GLY A 534 -21.99 12.75 -8.58
C GLY A 534 -23.40 13.25 -8.27
N LEU A 535 -24.19 12.46 -7.54
CA LEU A 535 -25.51 12.88 -7.06
C LEU A 535 -25.42 14.09 -6.12
N ILE A 536 -24.50 14.07 -5.16
CA ILE A 536 -24.31 15.19 -4.22
C ILE A 536 -23.89 16.47 -4.96
N LEU A 537 -22.95 16.38 -5.90
CA LEU A 537 -22.41 17.53 -6.62
C LEU A 537 -23.41 18.15 -7.61
N THR A 538 -24.43 17.41 -8.03
CA THR A 538 -25.44 17.85 -9.02
C THR A 538 -26.82 18.10 -8.40
N HIS A 539 -26.92 18.08 -7.07
CA HIS A 539 -28.20 18.11 -6.34
C HIS A 539 -29.21 17.05 -6.83
N GLY A 540 -28.68 15.89 -7.22
CA GLY A 540 -29.47 14.72 -7.63
C GLY A 540 -30.17 14.88 -8.98
N SER A 541 -29.49 15.46 -9.98
CA SER A 541 -30.02 15.58 -11.35
C SER A 541 -30.38 14.21 -11.95
N ASP A 542 -31.29 14.18 -12.92
CA ASP A 542 -31.74 12.94 -13.55
C ASP A 542 -30.59 12.24 -14.29
N GLU A 543 -29.68 13.00 -14.92
CA GLU A 543 -28.48 12.47 -15.55
C GLU A 543 -27.57 11.78 -14.53
N ALA A 544 -27.35 12.41 -13.36
CA ALA A 544 -26.53 11.83 -12.30
C ALA A 544 -27.16 10.55 -11.72
N ARG A 545 -28.50 10.47 -11.62
CA ARG A 545 -29.21 9.25 -11.21
C ARG A 545 -29.06 8.13 -12.23
N GLN A 546 -29.25 8.42 -13.51
CA GLN A 546 -29.06 7.44 -14.59
C GLN A 546 -27.61 6.94 -14.65
N TYR A 547 -26.65 7.85 -14.48
CA TYR A 547 -25.24 7.51 -14.40
C TYR A 547 -24.92 6.63 -13.20
N ALA A 548 -25.38 6.98 -11.99
CA ALA A 548 -25.17 6.17 -10.78
C ALA A 548 -25.75 4.75 -10.93
N PHE A 549 -26.97 4.63 -11.46
CA PHE A 549 -27.59 3.32 -11.73
C PHE A 549 -26.80 2.51 -12.78
N GLY A 550 -26.32 3.19 -13.83
CA GLY A 550 -25.49 2.56 -14.85
C GLY A 550 -24.16 2.06 -14.29
N LEU A 551 -23.51 2.83 -13.42
CA LEU A 551 -22.26 2.43 -12.75
C LEU A 551 -22.47 1.15 -11.94
N GLU A 552 -23.51 1.12 -11.10
CA GLU A 552 -23.84 -0.04 -10.27
C GLU A 552 -24.10 -1.28 -11.11
N LYS A 553 -24.92 -1.17 -12.15
CA LYS A 553 -25.23 -2.28 -13.07
C LYS A 553 -23.97 -2.86 -13.72
N HIS A 554 -23.07 -2.01 -14.21
CA HIS A 554 -21.85 -2.48 -14.87
C HIS A 554 -20.84 -3.04 -13.87
N ALA A 555 -20.73 -2.46 -12.67
CA ALA A 555 -19.87 -2.97 -11.61
C ALA A 555 -20.33 -4.36 -11.12
N LEU A 556 -21.65 -4.57 -10.96
CA LEU A 556 -22.23 -5.89 -10.67
C LEU A 556 -21.88 -6.92 -11.74
N ALA A 557 -21.89 -6.53 -13.02
CA ALA A 557 -21.49 -7.46 -14.09
C ALA A 557 -20.01 -7.84 -14.06
N VAL A 558 -19.13 -7.01 -13.49
CA VAL A 558 -17.73 -7.37 -13.21
C VAL A 558 -17.67 -8.34 -12.03
N HIS A 559 -18.39 -8.03 -10.95
CA HIS A 559 -18.47 -8.86 -9.76
C HIS A 559 -18.96 -10.28 -10.09
N ASP A 560 -20.06 -10.42 -10.84
CA ASP A 560 -20.58 -11.72 -11.28
C ASP A 560 -19.56 -12.56 -12.06
N ALA A 561 -18.71 -11.91 -12.88
CA ALA A 561 -17.64 -12.59 -13.57
C ALA A 561 -16.48 -12.98 -12.64
N ALA A 562 -16.19 -12.14 -11.63
CA ALA A 562 -15.12 -12.37 -10.66
C ALA A 562 -15.49 -13.47 -9.65
N ARG A 563 -16.77 -13.61 -9.31
CA ARG A 563 -17.28 -14.71 -8.46
C ARG A 563 -16.86 -16.08 -8.95
N LEU A 564 -16.87 -16.32 -10.27
CA LEU A 564 -16.39 -17.55 -10.89
C LEU A 564 -14.87 -17.80 -10.72
N VAL A 565 -14.07 -16.75 -10.53
CA VAL A 565 -12.62 -16.84 -10.26
C VAL A 565 -12.39 -17.06 -8.77
N HIS A 566 -13.16 -16.37 -7.93
CA HIS A 566 -13.06 -16.43 -6.47
C HIS A 566 -13.76 -17.67 -5.87
N TRP A 567 -14.59 -18.34 -6.67
CA TRP A 567 -15.50 -19.45 -6.32
C TRP A 567 -16.48 -19.07 -5.21
N LEU A 568 -17.13 -17.91 -5.35
CA LEU A 568 -18.12 -17.41 -4.39
C LEU A 568 -19.55 -17.89 -4.72
N ASP A 569 -19.67 -19.03 -5.40
CA ASP A 569 -20.91 -19.54 -5.98
C ASP A 569 -21.50 -20.69 -5.16
#